data_AF-A0A0C3MLZ1-F1
#
_entry.id   AF-A0A0C3MLZ1-F1
#
_cell.length_a   1.000
_cell.length_b   1.000
_cell.length_c   1.000
_cell.angle_alpha   90.00
_cell.angle_beta   90.00
_cell.angle_gamma   90.00
#
_symmetry.space_group_name_H-M   'P 1'
#
loop_
_entity.id
_entity.type
_entity.pdbx_description
1 polymer ?
#
loop_
_entity_poly.entity_id
_entity_poly.type
_entity_poly.pdbx_seq_one_letter_code
_entity_poly.pdbx_strand_id
1 'polypeptide(L)'
;MKVERVSYDVMTPSAAHAVFEAILWKPAIQWHITKIEVLNPIKWINLRRNEVGAVISTRNVQTAMNSGSGDLGLHIENERQQRAGLFLRDVAYRIHAHFEMRDASRHKHHYPHLVKHSINDAEERQAAGIVNTAAKFLAMFERRAAKGQCVNQPYLGCREFSASFRLIEDI
;
A
#
# COMPACT_ATOMS: atom_id res chain seq x y z
N MET A 1 -3.27 -21.65 17.62
CA MET A 1 -1.87 -21.13 17.60
C MET A 1 -1.77 -20.14 16.45
N LYS A 2 -1.48 -18.85 16.73
CA LYS A 2 -1.33 -17.85 15.66
C LYS A 2 0.10 -17.96 15.14
N VAL A 3 0.24 -18.42 13.89
CA VAL A 3 1.51 -18.75 13.22
C VAL A 3 2.48 -17.56 13.31
N GLU A 4 3.75 -17.83 13.59
CA GLU A 4 4.81 -16.82 13.55
C GLU A 4 4.93 -16.22 12.14
N ARG A 5 5.29 -14.94 12.05
CA ARG A 5 5.42 -14.29 10.74
C ARG A 5 6.75 -14.68 10.10
N VAL A 6 6.70 -15.33 8.95
CA VAL A 6 7.88 -15.67 8.15
C VAL A 6 7.72 -15.02 6.79
N SER A 7 8.70 -14.23 6.38
CA SER A 7 8.72 -13.64 5.03
C SER A 7 9.01 -14.71 3.99
N TYR A 8 8.56 -14.51 2.76
CA TYR A 8 9.08 -15.27 1.62
C TYR A 8 10.53 -14.85 1.36
N ASP A 9 11.28 -15.72 0.67
CA ASP A 9 12.66 -15.45 0.25
C ASP A 9 12.79 -14.19 -0.63
N VAL A 10 11.72 -13.85 -1.36
CA VAL A 10 11.64 -12.73 -2.30
C VAL A 10 10.29 -12.02 -2.23
N MET A 11 10.24 -10.79 -2.75
CA MET A 11 9.00 -10.02 -2.90
C MET A 11 7.95 -10.80 -3.71
N THR A 12 6.72 -10.85 -3.21
CA THR A 12 5.58 -11.43 -3.94
C THR A 12 5.05 -10.47 -5.01
N PRO A 13 4.45 -10.98 -6.09
CA PRO A 13 3.78 -10.13 -7.09
C PRO A 13 2.71 -9.21 -6.49
N SER A 14 2.00 -9.65 -5.45
CA SER A 14 1.03 -8.82 -4.74
C SER A 14 1.66 -7.63 -4.01
N ALA A 15 2.82 -7.83 -3.37
CA ALA A 15 3.57 -6.74 -2.73
C ALA A 15 4.13 -5.78 -3.78
N ALA A 16 4.62 -6.32 -4.91
CA ALA A 16 5.09 -5.53 -6.05
C ALA A 16 3.97 -4.65 -6.64
N HIS A 17 2.77 -5.21 -6.83
CA HIS A 17 1.59 -4.49 -7.27
C HIS A 17 1.25 -3.30 -6.37
N ALA A 18 1.27 -3.51 -5.05
CA ALA A 18 0.98 -2.45 -4.08
C ALA A 18 1.98 -1.27 -4.16
N VAL A 19 3.23 -1.50 -4.56
CA VAL A 19 4.21 -0.42 -4.78
C VAL A 19 3.77 0.49 -5.93
N PHE A 20 3.33 -0.07 -7.06
CA PHE A 20 2.83 0.73 -8.19
C PHE A 20 1.55 1.49 -7.84
N GLU A 21 0.60 0.85 -7.16
CA GLU A 21 -0.65 1.50 -6.73
C GLU A 21 -0.40 2.65 -5.75
N ALA A 22 0.57 2.48 -4.85
CA ALA A 22 0.96 3.52 -3.91
C ALA A 22 1.51 4.77 -4.63
N ILE A 23 2.21 4.60 -5.75
CA ILE A 23 2.70 5.71 -6.59
C ILE A 23 1.54 6.31 -7.40
N LEU A 24 0.82 5.48 -8.16
CA LEU A 24 -0.34 5.87 -8.93
C LEU A 24 -1.37 4.73 -9.00
N TRP A 25 -2.54 5.00 -8.43
CA TRP A 25 -3.74 4.21 -8.63
C TRP A 25 -4.90 5.07 -9.08
N LYS A 26 -5.67 4.58 -10.04
CA LYS A 26 -6.97 5.10 -10.45
C LYS A 26 -7.85 3.89 -10.82
N PRO A 27 -9.17 3.95 -10.63
CA PRO A 27 -10.07 2.85 -11.01
C PRO A 27 -10.06 2.53 -12.51
N ALA A 28 -9.59 3.47 -13.34
CA ALA A 28 -9.47 3.33 -14.78
C ALA A 28 -8.31 2.41 -15.23
N ILE A 29 -7.36 2.09 -14.34
CA ILE A 29 -6.16 1.31 -14.67
C ILE A 29 -6.00 0.12 -13.71
N GLN A 30 -5.35 -0.93 -14.21
CA GLN A 30 -4.92 -2.09 -13.42
C GLN A 30 -3.46 -2.41 -13.73
N TRP A 31 -2.62 -2.44 -12.70
CA TRP A 31 -1.21 -2.81 -12.86
C TRP A 31 -1.03 -4.32 -12.97
N HIS A 32 -0.09 -4.74 -13.79
CA HIS A 32 0.30 -6.13 -14.01
C HIS A 32 1.81 -6.24 -13.91
N ILE A 33 2.26 -7.04 -12.94
CA ILE A 33 3.68 -7.28 -12.69
C ILE A 33 4.17 -8.37 -13.64
N THR A 34 5.22 -8.08 -14.41
CA THR A 34 5.75 -9.00 -15.42
C THR A 34 7.03 -9.68 -14.95
N LYS A 35 7.86 -8.98 -14.18
CA LYS A 35 9.17 -9.48 -13.74
C LYS A 35 9.60 -8.80 -12.44
N ILE A 36 10.20 -9.57 -11.55
CA ILE A 36 10.85 -9.08 -10.33
C ILE A 36 12.29 -9.58 -10.36
N GLU A 37 13.25 -8.66 -10.36
CA GLU A 37 14.67 -8.98 -10.25
C GLU A 37 15.13 -8.71 -8.82
N VAL A 38 15.88 -9.65 -8.28
CA VAL A 38 16.48 -9.57 -6.95
C VAL A 38 17.89 -8.99 -7.11
N LEU A 39 18.12 -7.79 -6.59
CA LEU A 39 19.38 -7.07 -6.76
C LEU A 39 20.38 -7.33 -5.63
N ASN A 40 19.87 -7.61 -4.43
CA ASN A 40 20.68 -7.90 -3.25
C ASN A 40 20.52 -9.37 -2.83
N PRO A 41 21.56 -10.00 -2.25
CA PRO A 41 21.45 -11.35 -1.73
C PRO A 41 20.45 -11.44 -0.58
N ILE A 42 19.78 -12.58 -0.48
CA ILE A 42 18.76 -12.86 0.54
C ILE A 42 19.44 -12.95 1.91
N LYS A 43 19.06 -12.03 2.80
CA LYS A 43 19.53 -11.98 4.19
C LYS A 43 18.32 -11.93 5.11
N TRP A 44 18.42 -12.62 6.23
CA TRP A 44 17.35 -12.70 7.22
C TRP A 44 17.69 -11.92 8.49
N ILE A 45 16.64 -11.44 9.16
CA ILE A 45 16.71 -10.84 10.49
C ILE A 45 15.54 -11.35 11.33
N ASN A 46 15.81 -11.72 12.58
CA ASN A 46 14.76 -12.04 13.54
C ASN A 46 14.41 -10.77 14.31
N LEU A 47 13.13 -10.42 14.34
CA LEU A 47 12.63 -9.25 15.03
C LEU A 47 11.46 -9.65 15.92
N ARG A 48 11.54 -9.27 17.20
CA ARG A 48 10.48 -9.48 18.19
C ARG A 48 9.77 -8.17 18.50
N ARG A 49 8.45 -8.21 18.57
CA ARG A 49 7.60 -7.05 18.87
C ARG A 49 6.55 -7.37 19.90
N ASN A 50 6.21 -6.36 20.69
CA ASN A 50 4.99 -6.35 21.48
C ASN A 50 3.82 -5.98 20.57
N GLU A 51 2.81 -6.83 20.49
CA GLU A 51 1.59 -6.63 19.74
C GLU A 51 0.38 -6.91 20.62
N VAL A 52 -0.79 -6.40 20.23
CA VAL A 52 -2.06 -6.74 20.91
C VAL A 52 -2.47 -8.16 20.53
N GLY A 53 -2.72 -8.99 21.54
CA GLY A 53 -3.07 -10.40 21.39
C GLY A 53 -4.53 -10.69 21.09
N ALA A 54 -5.41 -9.78 21.49
CA ALA A 54 -6.86 -9.91 21.40
C ALA A 54 -7.48 -8.92 20.41
N VAL A 55 -8.67 -9.27 19.92
CA VAL A 55 -9.58 -8.35 19.22
C VAL A 55 -10.81 -8.21 20.10
N ILE A 56 -11.32 -6.99 20.26
CA ILE A 56 -12.50 -6.77 21.11
C ILE A 56 -13.70 -7.54 20.55
N SER A 57 -14.44 -8.20 21.45
CA SER A 57 -15.63 -8.96 21.09
C SER A 57 -16.75 -8.05 20.59
N THR A 58 -17.28 -8.33 19.41
CA THR A 58 -18.45 -7.61 18.86
C THR A 58 -19.66 -7.67 19.77
N ARG A 59 -19.83 -8.76 20.52
CA ARG A 59 -20.90 -8.90 21.52
C ARG A 59 -20.75 -7.88 22.64
N ASN A 60 -19.52 -7.71 23.17
CA ASN A 60 -19.27 -6.75 24.25
C ASN A 60 -19.52 -5.31 23.77
N VAL A 61 -19.11 -5.01 22.53
CA VAL A 61 -19.42 -3.74 21.88
C VAL A 61 -20.94 -3.51 21.82
N GLN A 62 -21.71 -4.49 21.35
CA GLN A 62 -23.16 -4.38 21.25
C GLN A 62 -23.83 -4.20 22.63
N THR A 63 -23.37 -4.92 23.65
CA THR A 63 -23.89 -4.77 25.00
C THR A 63 -23.65 -3.35 25.51
N ALA A 64 -22.43 -2.84 25.40
CA ALA A 64 -22.07 -1.48 25.83
C ALA A 64 -22.87 -0.39 25.08
N MET A 65 -23.13 -0.59 23.78
CA MET A 65 -23.98 0.29 22.99
C MET A 65 -25.42 0.31 23.50
N ASN A 66 -25.98 -0.87 23.81
CA ASN A 66 -27.34 -0.98 24.31
C ASN A 66 -27.50 -0.44 25.73
N SER A 67 -26.49 -0.60 26.59
CA SER A 67 -26.48 -0.07 27.96
C SER A 67 -26.03 1.39 28.05
N GLY A 68 -25.59 2.01 26.95
CA GLY A 68 -25.05 3.38 26.93
C GLY A 68 -23.74 3.57 27.70
N SER A 69 -23.15 2.49 28.21
CA SER A 69 -21.93 2.48 29.01
C SER A 69 -21.29 1.10 28.97
N GLY A 70 -19.96 1.04 28.98
CA GLY A 70 -19.19 -0.22 29.02
C GLY A 70 -17.73 0.01 28.69
N ASP A 71 -16.88 -0.95 29.07
CA ASP A 71 -15.46 -0.92 28.72
C ASP A 71 -15.24 -1.48 27.31
N LEU A 72 -14.80 -0.61 26.41
CA LEU A 72 -14.48 -0.92 25.02
C LEU A 72 -12.97 -0.86 24.74
N GLY A 73 -12.16 -0.65 25.79
CA GLY A 73 -10.72 -0.61 25.70
C GLY A 73 -10.11 -2.00 25.69
N LEU A 74 -9.03 -2.17 24.93
CA LEU A 74 -8.07 -3.23 25.17
C LEU A 74 -6.85 -2.62 25.86
N HIS A 75 -6.65 -2.95 27.13
CA HIS A 75 -5.47 -2.53 27.86
C HIS A 75 -4.26 -3.37 27.43
N ILE A 76 -3.28 -2.72 26.79
CA ILE A 76 -2.11 -3.40 26.24
C ILE A 76 -1.34 -4.21 27.29
N GLU A 77 -1.29 -3.77 28.55
CA GLU A 77 -0.58 -4.52 29.61
C GLU A 77 -1.20 -5.90 29.89
N ASN A 78 -2.52 -6.02 29.73
CA ASN A 78 -3.24 -7.28 29.97
C ASN A 78 -3.23 -8.19 28.75
N GLU A 79 -3.22 -7.61 27.55
CA GLU A 79 -3.36 -8.31 26.28
C GLU A 79 -2.07 -8.31 25.44
N ARG A 80 -0.91 -8.03 26.06
CA ARG A 80 0.38 -7.97 25.36
C ARG A 80 0.80 -9.36 24.91
N GLN A 81 1.15 -9.49 23.64
CA GLN A 81 1.81 -10.67 23.11
C GLN A 81 3.12 -10.30 22.46
N GLN A 82 4.19 -11.03 22.80
CA GLN A 82 5.46 -10.95 22.08
C GLN A 82 5.41 -11.87 20.87
N ARG A 83 5.60 -11.29 19.68
CA ARG A 83 5.62 -12.01 18.42
C ARG A 83 7.00 -11.89 17.82
N ALA A 84 7.62 -13.03 17.57
CA ALA A 84 8.80 -13.12 16.73
C ALA A 84 8.36 -13.15 15.26
N GLY A 85 9.18 -12.55 14.40
CA GLY A 85 9.07 -12.70 12.97
C GLY A 85 10.44 -12.82 12.33
N LEU A 86 10.52 -13.64 11.28
CA LEU A 86 11.69 -13.80 10.44
C LEU A 86 11.46 -12.99 9.17
N PHE A 87 12.19 -11.87 9.04
CA PHE A 87 12.03 -10.91 7.96
C PHE A 87 13.29 -10.83 7.09
N LEU A 88 13.14 -10.31 5.88
CA LEU A 88 14.28 -10.00 5.03
C LEU A 88 14.98 -8.71 5.49
N ARG A 89 16.29 -8.66 5.28
CA ARG A 89 17.15 -7.50 5.60
C ARG A 89 17.83 -7.01 4.34
N ASP A 90 17.91 -5.68 4.17
CA ASP A 90 18.74 -5.04 3.14
C ASP A 90 18.39 -5.51 1.71
N VAL A 91 17.08 -5.55 1.43
CA VAL A 91 16.56 -6.01 0.14
C VAL A 91 16.54 -4.88 -0.88
N ALA A 92 16.79 -5.23 -2.13
CA ALA A 92 16.64 -4.33 -3.27
C ALA A 92 16.07 -5.13 -4.45
N TYR A 93 15.07 -4.55 -5.12
CA TYR A 93 14.37 -5.18 -6.23
C TYR A 93 14.28 -4.22 -7.41
N ARG A 94 14.30 -4.78 -8.62
CA ARG A 94 13.82 -4.09 -9.82
C ARG A 94 12.50 -4.74 -10.24
N ILE A 95 11.46 -3.94 -10.37
CA ILE A 95 10.12 -4.42 -10.66
C ILE A 95 9.71 -3.90 -12.02
N HIS A 96 9.30 -4.82 -12.89
CA HIS A 96 8.78 -4.53 -14.21
C HIS A 96 7.28 -4.70 -14.20
N ALA A 97 6.57 -3.73 -14.76
CA ALA A 97 5.12 -3.76 -14.85
C ALA A 97 4.62 -3.00 -16.08
N HIS A 98 3.44 -3.39 -16.55
CA HIS A 98 2.61 -2.54 -17.39
C HIS A 98 1.27 -2.34 -16.69
N PHE A 99 0.43 -1.46 -17.22
CA PHE A 99 -0.97 -1.40 -16.80
C PHE A 99 -1.88 -1.56 -18.00
N GLU A 100 -3.09 -2.03 -17.72
CA GLU A 100 -4.17 -2.11 -18.69
C GLU A 100 -5.28 -1.12 -18.31
N MET A 101 -5.95 -0.59 -19.33
CA MET A 101 -7.12 0.27 -19.13
C MET A 101 -8.33 -0.62 -18.80
N ARG A 102 -8.93 -0.44 -17.63
CA ARG A 102 -10.19 -1.11 -17.26
C ARG A 102 -11.42 -0.35 -17.74
N ASP A 103 -11.36 0.97 -17.61
CA ASP A 103 -12.45 1.85 -18.01
C ASP A 103 -11.87 3.17 -18.53
N ALA A 104 -12.12 3.46 -19.80
CA ALA A 104 -11.75 4.72 -20.42
C ALA A 104 -12.72 5.87 -20.06
N SER A 105 -13.84 5.56 -19.41
CA SER A 105 -14.82 6.55 -18.97
C SER A 105 -14.20 7.54 -17.99
N ARG A 106 -14.72 8.76 -17.98
CA ARG A 106 -14.32 9.78 -17.01
C ARG A 106 -14.63 9.31 -15.59
N HIS A 107 -13.73 9.65 -14.66
CA HIS A 107 -13.94 9.36 -13.25
C HIS A 107 -15.19 10.09 -12.73
N LYS A 108 -16.22 9.34 -12.34
CA LYS A 108 -17.43 9.89 -11.71
C LYS A 108 -17.19 9.99 -10.20
N HIS A 109 -17.14 11.22 -9.68
CA HIS A 109 -17.05 11.43 -8.23
C HIS A 109 -18.39 11.10 -7.57
N HIS A 110 -18.39 10.19 -6.59
CA HIS A 110 -19.58 9.84 -5.82
C HIS A 110 -20.10 11.00 -4.96
N TYR A 111 -19.22 11.93 -4.56
CA TYR A 111 -19.55 13.10 -3.74
C TYR A 111 -18.96 14.38 -4.31
N PRO A 112 -19.48 14.92 -5.43
CA PRO A 112 -18.89 16.07 -6.14
C PRO A 112 -18.81 17.33 -5.25
N HIS A 113 -19.72 17.48 -4.29
CA HIS A 113 -19.78 18.61 -3.37
C HIS A 113 -18.66 18.62 -2.31
N LEU A 114 -18.01 17.48 -2.04
CA LEU A 114 -16.90 17.36 -1.07
C LEU A 114 -15.52 17.54 -1.72
N VAL A 115 -15.44 17.59 -3.06
CA VAL A 115 -14.18 17.74 -3.79
C VAL A 115 -13.77 19.22 -3.84
N LYS A 116 -13.56 19.84 -2.68
CA LYS A 116 -13.06 21.22 -2.58
C LYS A 116 -11.53 21.31 -2.61
N HIS A 117 -10.83 20.18 -2.40
CA HIS A 117 -9.38 20.11 -2.51
C HIS A 117 -8.97 19.47 -3.83
N SER A 118 -8.81 20.32 -4.84
CA SER A 118 -8.31 19.95 -6.16
C SER A 118 -6.85 19.54 -6.02
N ILE A 119 -6.56 18.27 -6.29
CA ILE A 119 -5.29 17.73 -6.81
C ILE A 119 -4.11 18.71 -6.66
N ASN A 120 -3.18 18.48 -5.73
CA ASN A 120 -2.09 19.45 -5.45
C ASN A 120 -1.17 19.73 -6.66
N ASP A 121 -1.14 18.83 -7.63
CA ASP A 121 -0.32 18.92 -8.84
C ASP A 121 -1.09 19.65 -9.96
N ALA A 122 -0.54 20.79 -10.42
CA ALA A 122 -1.16 21.65 -11.43
C ALA A 122 -1.36 20.95 -12.78
N GLU A 123 -0.45 20.06 -13.17
CA GLU A 123 -0.56 19.28 -14.40
C GLU A 123 -1.62 18.20 -14.26
N GLU A 124 -1.75 17.56 -13.09
CA GLU A 124 -2.81 16.59 -12.83
C GLU A 124 -4.20 17.27 -12.79
N ARG A 125 -4.29 18.53 -12.33
CA ARG A 125 -5.52 19.34 -12.48
C ARG A 125 -5.87 19.57 -13.95
N GLN A 126 -4.90 19.93 -14.78
CA GLN A 126 -5.09 20.12 -16.22
C GLN A 126 -5.49 18.81 -16.91
N ALA A 127 -4.89 17.69 -16.51
CA ALA A 127 -5.19 16.37 -17.04
C ALA A 127 -6.54 15.81 -16.55
N ALA A 128 -7.11 16.33 -15.46
CA ALA A 128 -8.37 15.83 -14.90
C ALA A 128 -9.58 15.99 -15.84
N GLY A 129 -9.57 17.00 -16.71
CA GLY A 129 -10.63 17.23 -17.72
C GLY A 129 -10.49 16.37 -18.98
N ILE A 130 -9.35 15.73 -19.18
CA ILE A 130 -9.04 14.92 -20.36
C ILE A 130 -9.57 13.50 -20.16
N VAL A 131 -10.08 12.90 -21.24
CA VAL A 131 -10.47 11.48 -21.28
C VAL A 131 -9.34 10.60 -20.75
N ASN A 132 -9.68 9.51 -20.07
CA ASN A 132 -8.70 8.61 -19.51
C ASN A 132 -8.03 7.83 -20.65
N THR A 133 -6.74 8.08 -20.87
CA THR A 133 -5.90 7.41 -21.86
C THR A 133 -4.70 6.76 -21.17
N ALA A 134 -4.13 5.72 -21.79
CA ALA A 134 -2.94 5.08 -21.26
C ALA A 134 -1.75 6.07 -21.19
N ALA A 135 -1.53 6.86 -22.25
CA ALA A 135 -0.46 7.86 -22.27
C ALA A 135 -0.54 8.87 -21.12
N LYS A 136 -1.77 9.31 -20.77
CA LYS A 136 -2.01 10.18 -19.61
C LYS A 136 -1.53 9.54 -18.30
N PHE A 137 -1.91 8.29 -18.05
CA PHE A 137 -1.56 7.62 -16.80
C PHE A 137 -0.08 7.21 -16.73
N LEU A 138 0.52 6.84 -17.87
CA LEU A 138 1.95 6.58 -17.93
C LEU A 138 2.76 7.84 -17.60
N ALA A 139 2.46 8.97 -18.24
CA ALA A 139 3.14 10.24 -17.95
C ALA A 139 2.94 10.69 -16.50
N MET A 140 1.74 10.47 -15.93
CA MET A 140 1.47 10.73 -14.51
C MET A 140 2.33 9.84 -13.60
N PHE A 141 2.44 8.55 -13.92
CA PHE A 141 3.23 7.61 -13.14
C PHE A 141 4.71 7.98 -13.20
N GLU A 142 5.27 8.18 -14.39
CA GLU A 142 6.68 8.54 -14.60
C GLU A 142 7.05 9.81 -13.84
N ARG A 143 6.22 10.86 -13.95
CA ARG A 143 6.44 12.11 -13.22
C ARG A 143 6.47 11.90 -11.70
N ARG A 144 5.52 11.13 -11.17
CA ARG A 144 5.45 10.83 -9.73
C ARG A 144 6.64 9.98 -9.29
N ALA A 145 6.96 8.94 -10.05
CA ALA A 145 8.08 8.05 -9.78
C ALA A 145 9.43 8.78 -9.80
N ALA A 146 9.64 9.68 -10.77
CA ALA A 146 10.84 10.51 -10.88
C ALA A 146 10.98 11.51 -9.71
N LYS A 147 9.86 12.12 -9.28
CA LYS A 147 9.84 13.05 -8.14
C LYS A 147 9.79 12.37 -6.76
N GLY A 148 9.70 11.03 -6.71
CA GLY A 148 9.49 10.28 -5.46
C GLY A 148 8.11 10.52 -4.83
N GLN A 149 7.13 11.01 -5.59
CA GLN A 149 5.79 11.29 -5.11
C GLN A 149 4.92 10.03 -5.12
N CYS A 150 4.11 9.87 -4.08
CA CYS A 150 3.18 8.77 -3.92
C CYS A 150 1.91 9.23 -3.19
N VAL A 151 0.80 8.52 -3.39
CA VAL A 151 -0.46 8.76 -2.66
C VAL A 151 -0.33 8.35 -1.20
N ASN A 152 0.37 7.24 -0.98
CA ASN A 152 0.73 6.71 0.32
C ASN A 152 2.15 6.16 0.24
N GLN A 153 2.91 6.25 1.34
CA GLN A 153 4.24 5.69 1.42
C GLN A 153 4.21 4.19 1.05
N PRO A 154 4.92 3.75 0.00
CA PRO A 154 5.05 2.32 -0.30
C PRO A 154 5.78 1.60 0.82
N TYR A 155 5.52 0.30 0.97
CA TYR A 155 6.11 -0.54 2.01
C TYR A 155 6.35 -1.97 1.51
N LEU A 156 7.28 -2.68 2.16
CA LEU A 156 7.68 -4.04 1.81
C LEU A 156 6.92 -5.05 2.70
N GLY A 157 5.73 -5.43 2.26
CA GLY A 157 4.88 -6.42 2.93
C GLY A 157 4.04 -5.85 4.07
N CYS A 158 4.65 -5.20 5.06
CA CYS A 158 3.94 -4.57 6.18
C CYS A 158 4.35 -3.09 6.33
N ARG A 159 3.45 -2.25 6.87
CA ARG A 159 3.62 -0.78 6.93
C ARG A 159 4.81 -0.31 7.76
N GLU A 160 5.34 -1.17 8.62
CA GLU A 160 6.50 -0.91 9.45
C GLU A 160 7.81 -0.89 8.64
N PHE A 161 7.81 -1.45 7.43
CA PHE A 161 8.95 -1.50 6.53
C PHE A 161 8.69 -0.60 5.32
N SER A 162 8.92 0.71 5.46
CA SER A 162 8.77 1.64 4.33
C SER A 162 9.72 1.28 3.18
N ALA A 163 9.23 1.47 1.96
CA ALA A 163 9.98 1.19 0.74
C ALA A 163 10.39 2.51 0.08
N SER A 164 11.68 2.70 -0.11
CA SER A 164 12.21 3.71 -1.02
C SER A 164 12.12 3.20 -2.46
N PHE A 165 11.80 4.08 -3.41
CA PHE A 165 11.69 3.74 -4.82
C PHE A 165 12.30 4.83 -5.69
N ARG A 166 12.69 4.46 -6.91
CA ARG A 166 13.17 5.36 -7.94
C ARG A 166 12.78 4.77 -9.30
N LEU A 167 12.39 5.63 -10.25
CA LEU A 167 12.21 5.22 -11.63
C LEU A 167 13.55 4.82 -12.25
N ILE A 168 13.57 3.67 -12.93
CA ILE A 168 14.71 3.21 -13.71
C ILE A 168 14.32 3.38 -15.18
N GLU A 169 15.07 4.18 -15.92
CA GLU A 169 15.00 4.21 -17.38
C GLU A 169 15.75 3.00 -17.91
N ASP A 170 15.21 2.33 -18.93
CA ASP A 170 15.88 1.18 -19.56
C ASP A 170 17.23 1.61 -20.14
N ILE A 171 18.25 0.76 -19.94
CA ILE A 171 19.62 0.89 -20.50
C ILE A 171 19.63 0.27 -21.89
#